data_AF-A0A9D7DQQ6-F1
#
_entry.id   AF-A0A9D7DQQ6-F1
#
_cell.length_a   1.000
_cell.length_b   1.000
_cell.length_c   1.000
_cell.angle_alpha   90.00
_cell.angle_beta   90.00
_cell.angle_gamma   90.00
#
_symmetry.space_group_name_H-M   'P 1'
#
loop_
_entity.id
_entity.type
_entity.pdbx_description
1 polymer ?
#
loop_
_entity_poly.entity_id
_entity_poly.type
_entity_poly.pdbx_seq_one_letter_code
_entity_poly.pdbx_strand_id
1 'polypeptide(L)'
;MSSWPHHLKQPLYVRPSSRVRYMGKNYIVKRDVSGAIYSLVGRMTRKLPSLAQAIAAAENQKLICTWGAYYSIYVAVDRDEQPLILEYLWEEEKKRGINPPDLGAGIVLSDEG
;
A
#
# COMPACT_ATOMS: atom_id res chain seq x y z
N MET A 1 -0.31 -21.76 -18.04
CA MET A 1 0.02 -20.85 -16.92
C MET A 1 -1.29 -20.36 -16.33
N SER A 2 -1.52 -20.52 -15.02
CA SER A 2 -2.73 -19.98 -14.38
C SER A 2 -2.63 -18.45 -14.38
N SER A 3 -3.65 -17.76 -14.87
CA SER A 3 -3.79 -16.30 -14.82
C SER A 3 -4.72 -15.89 -13.68
N TRP A 4 -4.77 -14.59 -13.36
CA TRP A 4 -5.72 -14.07 -12.37
C TRP A 4 -7.16 -14.19 -12.89
N PRO A 5 -8.12 -14.75 -12.13
CA PRO A 5 -9.50 -14.89 -12.57
C PRO A 5 -10.20 -13.55 -12.79
N HIS A 6 -10.93 -13.40 -13.89
CA HIS A 6 -11.57 -12.14 -14.29
C HIS A 6 -12.72 -11.71 -13.36
N HIS A 7 -13.34 -12.65 -12.66
CA HIS A 7 -14.44 -12.39 -11.72
C HIS A 7 -13.97 -11.88 -10.35
N LEU A 8 -12.66 -11.94 -10.07
CA LEU A 8 -12.09 -11.46 -8.81
C LEU A 8 -11.53 -10.06 -8.99
N LYS A 9 -11.63 -9.23 -7.94
CA LYS A 9 -10.96 -7.93 -7.91
C LYS A 9 -9.46 -8.12 -8.14
N GLN A 10 -8.89 -7.31 -9.02
CA GLN A 10 -7.46 -7.36 -9.32
C GLN A 10 -6.63 -7.04 -8.07
N PRO A 11 -5.48 -7.69 -7.88
CA PRO A 11 -4.57 -7.36 -6.80
C PRO A 11 -4.10 -5.92 -6.91
N LEU A 12 -4.01 -5.23 -5.77
CA LEU A 12 -3.36 -3.92 -5.74
C LEU A 12 -1.87 -4.08 -6.05
N TYR A 13 -1.39 -3.46 -7.13
CA TYR A 13 0.04 -3.35 -7.38
C TYR A 13 0.67 -2.35 -6.42
N VAL A 14 1.65 -2.80 -5.63
CA VAL A 14 2.39 -1.96 -4.68
C VAL A 14 3.79 -1.73 -5.23
N ARG A 15 4.15 -0.46 -5.48
CA ARG A 15 5.51 -0.08 -5.87
C ARG A 15 6.48 -0.30 -4.71
N PRO A 16 7.77 -0.56 -4.98
CA PRO A 16 8.78 -0.66 -3.92
C PRO A 16 8.85 0.54 -2.98
N SER A 17 8.72 1.77 -3.51
CA SER A 17 8.69 3.00 -2.72
C SER A 17 7.42 3.17 -1.89
N SER A 18 6.31 2.54 -2.28
CA SER A 18 5.02 2.57 -1.59
C SER A 18 4.94 1.64 -0.40
N ARG A 19 5.95 0.79 -0.17
CA ARG A 19 6.01 -0.11 0.98
C ARG A 19 6.94 0.46 2.05
N VAL A 20 6.35 0.89 3.16
CA VAL A 20 7.09 1.47 4.30
C VAL A 20 6.96 0.57 5.52
N ARG A 21 8.01 0.52 6.35
CA ARG A 21 8.01 -0.28 7.59
C ARG A 21 7.86 0.63 8.80
N TYR A 22 6.89 0.34 9.65
CA TYR A 22 6.61 1.09 10.87
C TYR A 22 6.29 0.14 12.04
N MET A 23 6.94 0.34 13.19
CA MET A 23 6.84 -0.51 14.39
C MET A 23 6.85 -2.02 14.09
N GLY A 24 7.80 -2.44 13.23
CA GLY A 24 7.95 -3.83 12.81
C GLY A 24 6.93 -4.32 11.78
N LYS A 25 5.87 -3.56 11.49
CA LYS A 25 4.80 -3.89 10.52
C LYS A 25 5.04 -3.22 9.17
N ASN A 26 4.51 -3.81 8.09
CA ASN A 26 4.63 -3.27 6.73
C ASN A 26 3.33 -2.58 6.32
N TYR A 27 3.42 -1.32 5.90
CA TYR A 27 2.31 -0.51 5.43
C TYR A 27 2.45 -0.18 3.95
N ILE A 28 1.30 0.04 3.32
CA ILE A 28 1.15 0.43 1.93
C ILE A 28 0.71 1.90 1.94
N VAL A 29 1.50 2.76 1.31
CA VAL A 29 1.22 4.18 1.19
C VAL A 29 1.11 4.60 -0.27
N LYS A 30 0.35 5.65 -0.53
CA LYS A 30 0.40 6.36 -1.81
C LYS A 30 1.32 7.56 -1.70
N ARG A 31 2.02 7.83 -2.80
CA ARG A 31 2.99 8.92 -2.90
C ARG A 31 2.63 9.81 -4.08
N ASP A 32 2.93 11.10 -4.00
CA ASP A 32 2.70 12.03 -5.11
C ASP A 32 3.84 11.93 -6.14
N VAL A 33 3.80 12.78 -7.17
CA VAL A 33 4.86 12.86 -8.19
C VAL A 33 6.22 13.29 -7.64
N SER A 34 6.26 14.00 -6.52
CA SER A 34 7.51 14.38 -5.83
C SER A 34 8.07 13.25 -4.97
N GLY A 35 7.29 12.17 -4.81
CA GLY A 35 7.62 11.03 -3.97
C GLY A 35 7.17 11.20 -2.53
N ALA A 36 6.50 12.29 -2.15
CA ALA A 36 6.01 12.50 -0.80
C ALA A 36 4.77 11.64 -0.49
N ILE A 37 4.68 11.11 0.73
CA ILE A 37 3.52 10.31 1.16
C ILE A 37 2.30 11.22 1.29
N TYR A 38 1.18 10.87 0.66
CA TYR A 38 -0.08 11.62 0.81
C TYR A 38 -1.23 10.79 1.39
N SER A 39 -1.15 9.46 1.40
CA SER A 39 -2.23 8.61 1.88
C SER A 39 -1.74 7.24 2.36
N LEU A 40 -2.47 6.67 3.34
CA LEU A 40 -2.26 5.33 3.86
C LEU A 40 -3.33 4.38 3.30
N VAL A 41 -2.91 3.36 2.57
CA VAL A 41 -3.82 2.39 1.93
C VAL A 41 -4.18 1.26 2.88
N GLY A 42 -3.19 0.72 3.59
CA GLY A 42 -3.40 -0.48 4.37
C GLY A 42 -2.13 -1.04 4.99
N ARG A 43 -2.29 -2.14 5.72
CA ARG A 43 -1.21 -2.88 6.36
C ARG A 43 -1.11 -4.29 5.78
N MET A 44 0.07 -4.68 5.31
CA MET A 44 0.33 -6.05 4.88
C MET A 44 0.36 -6.97 6.10
N THR A 45 -0.33 -8.11 6.02
CA THR A 45 -0.48 -9.04 7.15
C THR A 45 0.19 -10.37 6.90
N ARG A 46 0.02 -10.95 5.71
CA ARG A 46 0.52 -12.29 5.39
C ARG A 46 1.03 -12.37 3.95
N LYS A 47 2.25 -12.87 3.79
CA LYS A 47 2.83 -13.21 2.48
C LYS A 47 2.19 -14.49 1.94
N LEU A 48 1.90 -14.49 0.65
CA LEU A 48 1.35 -15.60 -0.09
C LEU A 48 2.41 -16.09 -1.10
N PRO A 49 2.92 -17.31 -0.97
CA PRO A 49 4.03 -17.84 -1.77
C PRO A 49 3.65 -18.19 -3.21
N SER A 50 2.36 -18.29 -3.55
CA SER A 50 1.93 -18.67 -4.90
C SER A 50 0.66 -17.95 -5.33
N LEU A 51 0.45 -17.89 -6.65
CA LEU A 51 -0.77 -17.35 -7.27
C LEU A 51 -2.02 -18.12 -6.80
N ALA A 52 -1.95 -19.44 -6.69
CA ALA A 52 -3.08 -20.26 -6.23
C ALA A 52 -3.54 -19.87 -4.82
N GLN A 53 -2.60 -19.58 -3.89
CA GLN A 53 -2.96 -19.11 -2.56
C GLN A 53 -3.56 -17.69 -2.57
N ALA A 54 -3.12 -16.84 -3.51
CA ALA A 54 -3.68 -15.50 -3.68
C ALA A 54 -5.11 -15.53 -4.24
N ILE A 55 -5.38 -16.41 -5.21
CA ILE A 55 -6.73 -16.64 -5.73
C ILE A 55 -7.64 -17.17 -4.62
N ALA A 56 -7.23 -18.22 -3.90
CA ALA A 56 -8.01 -18.76 -2.80
C ALA A 56 -8.30 -17.71 -1.70
N ALA A 57 -7.33 -16.86 -1.37
CA ALA A 57 -7.54 -15.78 -0.41
C ALA A 57 -8.51 -14.71 -0.94
N ALA A 58 -8.44 -14.36 -2.23
CA ALA A 58 -9.38 -13.43 -2.87
C ALA A 58 -10.80 -13.98 -2.96
N GLU A 59 -10.97 -15.28 -3.25
CA GLU A 59 -12.26 -15.99 -3.19
C GLU A 59 -12.87 -15.91 -1.78
N ASN A 60 -12.03 -15.96 -0.74
CA ASN A 60 -12.42 -15.72 0.66
C ASN A 60 -12.50 -14.24 1.04
N GLN A 61 -12.73 -13.35 0.06
CA GLN A 61 -12.96 -11.92 0.23
C GLN A 61 -11.81 -11.18 0.93
N LYS A 62 -10.57 -11.69 0.86
CA LYS A 62 -9.39 -10.98 1.37
C LYS A 62 -8.87 -9.99 0.32
N LEU A 63 -8.39 -8.84 0.79
CA LEU A 63 -7.74 -7.87 -0.07
C LEU A 63 -6.31 -8.33 -0.38
N ILE A 64 -5.99 -8.44 -1.66
CA ILE A 64 -4.69 -8.92 -2.14
C ILE A 64 -3.91 -7.77 -2.75
N CYS A 65 -2.63 -7.68 -2.42
CA CYS A 65 -1.67 -6.84 -3.12
C CYS A 65 -0.54 -7.68 -3.71
N THR A 66 0.09 -7.19 -4.76
CA THR A 66 1.33 -7.73 -5.33
C THR A 66 2.47 -6.76 -5.10
N TRP A 67 3.64 -7.27 -4.71
CA TRP A 67 4.87 -6.51 -4.59
C TRP A 67 6.04 -7.33 -5.13
N GLY A 68 6.65 -6.83 -6.21
CA GLY A 68 7.66 -7.57 -6.96
C GLY A 68 7.09 -8.91 -7.47
N ALA A 69 7.69 -10.02 -7.04
CA ALA A 69 7.33 -11.36 -7.50
C ALA A 69 6.36 -12.11 -6.56
N TYR A 70 5.77 -11.46 -5.56
CA TYR A 70 4.91 -12.15 -4.58
C TYR A 70 3.62 -11.42 -4.23
N TYR A 71 2.65 -12.19 -3.75
CA TYR A 71 1.35 -11.70 -3.30
C TYR A 71 1.29 -11.57 -1.77
N SER A 72 0.43 -10.71 -1.26
CA SER A 72 0.18 -10.61 0.18
C SER A 72 -1.26 -10.20 0.45
N ILE A 73 -1.77 -10.64 1.61
CA ILE A 73 -2.99 -10.09 2.17
C ILE A 73 -2.65 -8.75 2.81
N TYR A 74 -3.50 -7.76 2.59
CA TYR A 74 -3.48 -6.52 3.35
C TYR A 74 -4.85 -6.24 3.95
N VAL A 75 -4.88 -5.38 4.97
CA VAL A 75 -6.10 -4.89 5.60
C VAL A 75 -6.11 -3.37 5.56
N ALA A 76 -7.30 -2.77 5.48
CA ALA A 76 -7.43 -1.34 5.72
C ALA A 76 -6.96 -1.02 7.14
N VAL A 77 -6.34 0.14 7.31
CA VAL A 77 -6.00 0.67 8.64
C VAL A 77 -7.24 1.38 9.19
N ASP A 78 -7.51 1.19 10.49
CA ASP A 78 -8.66 1.81 11.15
C ASP A 78 -8.58 3.33 11.04
N ARG A 79 -9.72 3.98 10.82
CA ARG A 79 -9.76 5.44 10.55
C ARG A 79 -9.09 6.26 11.65
N ASP A 80 -9.16 5.80 12.88
CA ASP A 80 -8.59 6.48 14.04
C ASP A 80 -7.05 6.29 14.13
N GLU A 81 -6.53 5.20 13.58
CA GLU A 81 -5.09 4.93 13.55
C GLU A 81 -4.38 5.61 12.37
N GLN A 82 -5.09 5.91 11.28
CA GLN A 82 -4.49 6.45 10.06
C GLN A 82 -3.72 7.76 10.28
N PRO A 83 -4.26 8.79 10.97
CA PRO A 83 -3.56 10.05 11.16
C PRO A 83 -2.26 9.89 11.95
N LEU A 84 -2.27 9.07 13.01
CA LEU A 84 -1.09 8.82 13.84
C LEU A 84 0.03 8.14 13.06
N ILE A 85 -0.31 7.18 12.20
CA ILE A 85 0.67 6.48 11.36
C ILE A 85 1.20 7.41 10.28
N LEU A 86 0.34 8.22 9.65
CA LEU A 86 0.77 9.19 8.63
C LEU A 86 1.68 10.28 9.20
N GLU A 87 1.33 10.85 10.34
CA GLU A 87 2.14 11.86 11.03
C GLU A 87 3.54 11.32 11.32
N TYR A 88 3.63 10.12 11.89
CA TYR A 88 4.92 9.47 12.13
C TYR A 88 5.72 9.28 10.84
N LEU A 89 5.08 8.76 9.79
CA LEU A 89 5.75 8.54 8.51
C LEU A 89 6.26 9.84 7.91
N TRP A 90 5.52 10.94 8.06
CA TRP A 90 5.98 12.26 7.63
C TRP A 90 7.16 12.76 8.43
N GLU A 91 7.19 12.57 9.75
CA GLU A 91 8.37 12.93 10.55
C GLU A 91 9.63 12.17 10.12
N GLU A 92 9.50 10.91 9.72
CA GLU A 92 10.62 10.14 9.16
C GLU A 92 11.03 10.62 7.75
N GLU A 93 10.08 10.98 6.89
CA GLU A 93 10.36 11.50 5.55
C GLU A 93 10.99 12.92 5.61
N LYS A 94 10.57 13.76 6.57
CA LYS A 94 11.17 15.08 6.82
C LYS A 94 12.64 14.99 7.20
N LYS A 95 13.04 13.99 7.99
CA LYS A 95 14.47 13.72 8.31
C LYS A 95 15.29 13.42 7.05
N ARG A 96 14.65 12.97 5.97
CA ARG A 96 15.26 12.69 4.66
C ARG A 96 15.12 13.87 3.69
N GLY A 97 14.55 14.98 4.12
CA GLY A 97 14.33 16.18 3.30
C GLY A 97 13.07 16.14 2.44
N ILE A 98 12.15 15.20 2.67
CA ILE A 98 10.88 15.09 1.94
C ILE A 98 9.77 15.65 2.82
N ASN A 99 9.17 16.76 2.38
CA ASN A 99 8.06 17.37 3.09
C ASN A 99 6.73 16.73 2.69
N PRO A 100 5.76 16.62 3.62
CA PRO A 100 4.41 16.21 3.25
C PRO A 100 3.81 17.19 2.23
N PRO A 101 2.99 16.71 1.28
CA PRO A 101 2.33 17.58 0.34
C PRO A 101 1.34 18.49 1.07
N ASP A 102 1.24 19.74 0.62
CA ASP A 102 0.23 20.68 1.11
C ASP A 102 -1.15 20.18 0.65
N LEU A 103 -2.03 19.87 1.61
CA LEU A 103 -3.37 19.34 1.36
C LEU A 103 -4.24 20.31 0.54
N GLY A 104 -3.91 21.61 0.51
CA GLY A 104 -4.58 22.62 -0.31
C GLY A 104 -3.97 22.83 -1.70
N ALA A 105 -2.73 22.39 -1.92
CA ALA A 105 -2.08 22.43 -3.22
C ALA A 105 -2.49 21.17 -3.98
N GLY A 106 -3.53 21.28 -4.82
CA GLY A 106 -4.13 20.17 -5.57
C GLY A 106 -3.16 19.02 -5.84
N ILE A 107 -3.25 17.97 -5.03
CA ILE A 107 -2.25 16.90 -5.01
C ILE A 107 -2.27 16.25 -6.39
N VAL A 108 -1.20 16.43 -7.15
CA VAL A 108 -1.01 15.71 -8.40
C VAL A 108 -0.70 14.27 -8.02
N LEU A 109 -1.75 13.45 -8.04
CA LEU A 109 -1.67 12.05 -7.69
C LEU A 109 -0.68 11.38 -8.65
N SER A 110 0.25 10.58 -8.13
CA SER A 110 1.08 9.74 -8.99
C SER A 110 0.32 8.57 -9.61
N ASP A 111 -1.01 8.53 -9.45
CA ASP A 111 -1.81 7.39 -9.85
C ASP A 111 -2.13 7.54 -11.35
N GLU A 112 -1.85 6.48 -12.10
CA GLU A 112 -2.28 6.23 -13.49
C GLU A 112 -1.29 6.63 -14.60
N GLY A 113 -0.22 5.84 -14.70
CA GLY A 113 0.31 5.39 -15.99
C GLY A 113 0.21 3.87 -16.06
#